data_AF-A0A894K7J0-F1
#
_entry.id   AF-A0A894K7J0-F1
#
_cell.length_a   1.000
_cell.length_b   1.000
_cell.length_c   1.000
_cell.angle_alpha   90.00
_cell.angle_beta   90.00
_cell.angle_gamma   90.00
#
_symmetry.space_group_name_H-M   'P 1'
#
loop_
_entity.id
_entity.type
_entity.pdbx_description
1 polymer ?
#
loop_
_entity_poly.entity_id
_entity_poly.type
_entity_poly.pdbx_seq_one_letter_code
_entity_poly.pdbx_strand_id
1 'polypeptide(L)'
;MNRIFKVIWSRTKGCYVVVAETAKNMSKRSTMTSVFAKMLGISICTVMLAGGIIPTEAQASTLKWGDNAQAKNGTVAIGDNSTAMADNSVALGTGATVTKTNRANVGNVQGVAIGRNATVEVNNGVAIGNLTKVASLNGFALGNTSWAGYDEAGNYVGADNDQAFGTNARAWGGSSMAFGNNAKASKGGAVAMGNGSQSRGEWGVAIGNGARALAAGARAIGANSTADATNAAAMGWDSVASGEASIAIGETAKATKNNSIAMSKAAIAASDDSIAIGKNALVDVNQQRSIALGANSKTANVVSTPNQHVNGLWYKNLAGGSADSTLSVGSDTVKRTITNVAAGRMNASSTDAINGSQLYAVANSLGNLATTTKNILGGNAALDPDTGKLTMSDIGFTGKSTIHDAIRYNKDNIDKGLFFYGDNFV
;
A
#
# COMPACT_ATOMS: atom_id res chain seq x y z
N MET A 1 18.88 36.42 61.97
CA MET A 1 18.21 35.09 61.97
C MET A 1 17.59 34.89 60.59
N ASN A 2 18.10 33.98 59.78
CA ASN A 2 17.50 33.65 58.48
C ASN A 2 16.27 32.77 58.71
N ARG A 3 15.09 33.23 58.26
CA ARG A 3 13.85 32.44 58.31
C ARG A 3 13.78 31.54 57.07
N ILE A 4 13.45 30.28 57.31
CA ILE A 4 13.16 29.28 56.27
C ILE A 4 11.68 29.42 55.91
N PHE A 5 11.35 29.55 54.62
CA PHE A 5 9.96 29.79 54.19
C PHE A 5 9.26 28.55 53.66
N LYS A 6 9.99 27.62 53.02
CA LYS A 6 9.37 26.44 52.42
C LYS A 6 10.38 25.31 52.18
N VAL A 7 9.92 24.08 52.37
CA VAL A 7 10.64 22.86 51.99
C VAL A 7 9.94 22.25 50.78
N ILE A 8 10.70 21.92 49.73
CA ILE A 8 10.18 21.35 48.47
C ILE A 8 10.95 20.07 48.11
N TRP A 9 10.27 19.11 47.48
CA TRP A 9 10.90 17.89 46.97
C TRP A 9 11.62 18.16 45.64
N SER A 10 12.92 17.90 45.56
CA SER A 10 13.68 18.04 44.31
C SER A 10 13.79 16.72 43.56
N ARG A 11 13.12 16.61 42.41
CA ARG A 11 13.15 15.41 41.56
C ARG A 11 14.54 15.08 41.01
N THR A 12 15.41 16.07 40.84
CA THR A 12 16.79 15.86 40.35
C THR A 12 17.76 15.39 41.43
N LYS A 13 17.46 15.63 42.71
CA LYS A 13 18.33 15.23 43.83
C LYS A 13 17.76 14.10 44.70
N GLY A 14 16.48 13.78 44.56
CA GLY A 14 15.83 12.70 45.30
C GLY A 14 15.67 12.97 46.80
N CYS A 15 15.64 14.23 47.23
CA CYS A 15 15.46 14.61 48.64
C CYS A 15 14.70 15.94 48.80
N TYR A 16 14.23 16.21 50.03
CA TYR A 16 13.61 17.49 50.40
C TYR A 16 14.68 18.58 50.61
N VAL A 17 14.47 19.74 50.00
CA VAL A 17 15.37 20.90 50.06
C VAL A 17 14.64 22.14 50.52
N VAL A 18 15.35 22.98 51.27
CA VAL A 18 14.81 24.19 51.91
C VAL A 18 15.11 25.43 51.05
N VAL A 19 14.12 26.30 50.84
CA VAL A 19 14.26 27.58 50.13
C VAL A 19 14.39 28.73 51.14
N ALA A 20 15.49 29.47 51.05
CA ALA A 20 15.74 30.69 51.82
C ALA A 20 16.13 31.85 50.88
N GLU A 21 15.73 33.07 51.24
CA GLU A 21 15.81 34.28 50.40
C GLU A 21 17.25 34.71 50.05
N THR A 22 18.26 34.27 50.81
CA THR A 22 19.68 34.57 50.54
C THR A 22 20.44 33.47 49.81
N ALA A 23 19.77 32.44 49.26
CA ALA A 23 20.44 31.38 48.50
C ALA A 23 20.85 31.84 47.08
N LYS A 24 22.14 32.16 46.89
CA LYS A 24 22.74 32.47 45.58
C LYS A 24 23.04 31.15 44.84
N ASN A 25 22.49 30.96 43.64
CA ASN A 25 22.74 29.77 42.81
C ASN A 25 24.23 29.67 42.41
N MET A 26 24.89 28.58 42.81
CA MET A 26 26.18 28.16 42.26
C MET A 26 25.96 27.03 41.26
N SER A 27 26.01 27.31 39.96
CA SER A 27 26.18 26.28 38.93
C SER A 27 27.66 25.91 38.84
N LYS A 28 28.00 24.63 39.04
CA LYS A 28 29.35 24.10 38.83
C LYS A 28 29.78 24.31 37.38
N ARG A 29 30.71 25.23 37.15
CA ARG A 29 31.51 25.32 35.93
C ARG A 29 32.65 24.32 36.10
N SER A 30 32.64 23.22 35.34
CA SER A 30 33.76 22.28 35.33
C SER A 30 34.93 22.93 34.60
N THR A 31 36.01 23.15 35.34
CA THR A 31 37.27 23.71 34.85
C THR A 31 37.96 22.66 33.97
N MET A 32 38.03 22.91 32.66
CA MET A 32 38.93 22.19 31.76
C MET A 32 40.37 22.57 32.10
N THR A 33 41.00 21.81 32.99
CA THR A 33 42.43 21.87 33.23
C THR A 33 43.02 20.48 33.05
N SER A 34 44.14 20.44 32.30
CA SER A 34 45.06 19.32 32.05
C SER A 34 44.64 18.18 31.12
N VAL A 35 44.77 18.39 29.81
CA VAL A 35 45.53 17.49 28.91
C VAL A 35 46.25 18.36 27.85
N PHE A 36 47.28 19.09 28.29
CA PHE A 36 48.23 19.81 27.40
C PHE A 36 49.67 19.33 27.66
N ALA A 37 49.83 18.03 27.89
CA ALA A 37 51.12 17.39 28.11
C ALA A 37 51.17 16.05 27.37
N LYS A 38 51.18 16.13 26.04
CA LYS A 38 51.77 15.16 25.08
C LYS A 38 51.64 15.74 23.65
N MET A 39 52.16 16.96 23.48
CA MET A 39 52.45 17.55 22.17
C MET A 39 53.90 18.06 22.24
N LEU A 40 54.85 17.13 22.42
CA LEU A 40 56.27 17.40 22.30
C LEU A 40 56.77 16.74 21.02
N GLY A 41 57.28 17.58 20.12
CA GLY A 41 58.00 17.24 18.89
C GLY A 41 57.05 16.82 17.77
N ILE A 42 56.85 17.55 16.68
CA ILE A 42 57.83 18.29 15.88
C ILE A 42 57.11 19.51 15.32
N SER A 43 57.36 20.70 15.88
CA SER A 43 57.01 21.97 15.25
C SER A 43 58.30 22.69 14.91
N ILE A 44 58.51 22.82 13.61
CA ILE A 44 59.57 23.55 12.93
C ILE A 44 59.77 24.91 13.60
N CYS A 45 60.90 25.10 14.27
CA CYS A 45 61.33 26.40 14.76
C CYS A 45 62.85 26.47 14.95
N THR A 46 63.60 26.09 13.92
CA THR A 46 65.04 26.41 13.79
C THR A 46 65.46 26.54 12.31
N VAL A 47 64.81 27.45 11.58
CA VAL A 47 65.45 28.11 10.42
C VAL A 47 65.12 29.60 10.49
N MET A 48 65.72 30.30 11.44
CA MET A 48 65.79 31.76 11.46
C MET A 48 67.17 32.24 11.96
N LEU A 49 68.25 31.58 11.50
CA LEU A 49 69.62 32.06 11.70
C LEU A 49 70.56 31.49 10.62
N ALA A 50 70.25 31.77 9.35
CA ALA A 50 71.20 31.89 8.24
C ALA A 50 70.42 32.37 7.01
N GLY A 51 70.90 33.43 6.37
CA GLY A 51 70.21 34.12 5.28
C GLY A 51 69.86 33.22 4.10
N GLY A 52 68.64 33.42 3.61
CA GLY A 52 68.10 32.81 2.40
C GLY A 52 66.61 33.12 2.35
N ILE A 53 66.19 33.96 1.40
CA ILE A 53 64.77 34.22 1.14
C ILE A 53 64.15 32.89 0.72
N ILE A 54 63.39 32.26 1.63
CA ILE A 54 62.52 31.13 1.26
C ILE A 54 61.20 31.76 0.82
N PRO A 55 60.72 31.54 -0.41
CA PRO A 55 59.43 32.05 -0.83
C PRO A 55 58.34 31.43 0.06
N THR A 56 57.59 32.29 0.76
CA THR A 56 56.37 31.94 1.48
C THR A 56 55.25 31.65 0.49
N GLU A 57 55.28 30.48 -0.12
CA GLU A 57 54.04 29.84 -0.53
C GLU A 57 53.38 29.31 0.75
N ALA A 58 52.31 29.96 1.19
CA ALA A 58 51.39 29.42 2.18
C ALA A 58 50.68 28.19 1.59
N GLN A 59 51.43 27.11 1.40
CA GLN A 59 50.92 25.81 1.00
C GLN A 59 49.98 25.35 2.10
N ALA A 60 48.75 24.98 1.72
CA ALA A 60 47.70 24.54 2.64
C ALA A 60 48.28 23.63 3.74
N SER A 61 48.18 24.06 5.01
CA SER A 61 48.85 23.38 6.12
C SER A 61 48.28 21.98 6.28
N THR A 62 49.04 20.97 5.85
CA THR A 62 48.69 19.57 6.05
C THR A 62 48.65 19.26 7.55
N LEU A 63 47.58 18.61 8.00
CA LEU A 63 47.46 18.15 9.38
C LEU A 63 47.65 16.64 9.43
N LYS A 64 48.81 16.18 9.89
CA LYS A 64 49.17 14.77 10.02
C LYS A 64 49.41 14.43 11.50
N TRP A 65 48.62 13.53 12.07
CA TRP A 65 48.73 13.13 13.47
C TRP A 65 48.43 11.63 13.66
N GLY A 66 49.30 10.89 14.35
CA GLY A 66 49.16 9.44 14.58
C GLY A 66 50.25 8.62 13.88
N ASP A 67 50.45 7.40 14.36
CA ASP A 67 51.49 6.51 13.86
C ASP A 67 51.18 6.09 12.41
N ASN A 68 52.18 6.12 11.52
CA ASN A 68 52.04 5.80 10.09
C ASN A 68 50.96 6.61 9.33
N ALA A 69 50.46 7.72 9.86
CA ALA A 69 49.50 8.56 9.15
C ALA A 69 50.10 9.11 7.84
N GLN A 70 49.33 9.12 6.75
CA GLN A 70 49.75 9.58 5.42
C GLN A 70 48.83 10.73 4.98
N ALA A 71 49.39 11.89 4.64
CA ALA A 71 48.62 13.07 4.23
C ALA A 71 49.29 13.78 3.05
N LYS A 72 48.52 14.17 2.04
CA LYS A 72 48.96 15.04 0.93
C LYS A 72 48.98 16.52 1.37
N ASN A 73 49.67 17.39 0.63
CA ASN A 73 49.66 18.84 0.86
C ASN A 73 48.21 19.37 0.94
N GLY A 74 47.87 20.06 2.03
CA GLY A 74 46.53 20.62 2.26
C GLY A 74 45.44 19.69 2.79
N THR A 75 45.78 18.45 3.13
CA THR A 75 44.81 17.44 3.64
C THR A 75 44.90 17.23 5.14
N VAL A 76 43.91 16.52 5.70
CA VAL A 76 43.87 16.16 7.12
C VAL A 76 43.90 14.64 7.28
N ALA A 77 44.93 14.10 7.94
CA ALA A 77 45.02 12.70 8.37
C ALA A 77 45.29 12.63 9.88
N ILE A 78 44.31 12.19 10.66
CA ILE A 78 44.38 12.11 12.13
C ILE A 78 44.01 10.69 12.57
N GLY A 79 44.90 10.01 13.29
CA GLY A 79 44.74 8.65 13.81
C GLY A 79 45.76 7.68 13.21
N ASP A 80 46.05 6.60 13.93
CA ASP A 80 47.05 5.62 13.50
C ASP A 80 46.64 4.94 12.19
N ASN A 81 47.58 4.85 11.24
CA ASN A 81 47.37 4.33 9.89
C ASN A 81 46.28 5.08 9.08
N SER A 82 45.93 6.31 9.47
CA SER A 82 45.02 7.14 8.67
C SER A 82 45.69 7.60 7.37
N THR A 83 44.92 7.69 6.28
CA THR A 83 45.44 7.98 4.94
C THR A 83 44.55 9.01 4.24
N ALA A 84 45.04 10.22 4.05
CA ALA A 84 44.41 11.30 3.27
C ALA A 84 45.34 11.68 2.10
N MET A 85 45.46 10.80 1.10
CA MET A 85 46.40 10.98 -0.02
C MET A 85 45.76 11.58 -1.28
N ALA A 86 44.46 11.82 -1.23
CA ALA A 86 43.68 12.42 -2.31
C ALA A 86 43.60 13.94 -2.15
N ASP A 87 43.27 14.68 -3.21
CA ASP A 87 43.10 16.13 -3.11
C ASP A 87 41.92 16.50 -2.20
N ASN A 88 42.05 17.59 -1.44
CA ASN A 88 40.99 18.10 -0.55
C ASN A 88 40.40 17.05 0.40
N SER A 89 41.21 16.07 0.83
CA SER A 89 40.72 14.92 1.60
C SER A 89 40.84 15.08 3.11
N VAL A 90 39.93 14.44 3.83
CA VAL A 90 39.91 14.34 5.30
C VAL A 90 39.80 12.87 5.69
N ALA A 91 40.77 12.37 6.44
CA ALA A 91 40.78 11.05 7.06
C ALA A 91 40.95 11.21 8.58
N LEU A 92 39.94 10.85 9.37
CA LEU A 92 39.95 10.97 10.82
C LEU A 92 39.54 9.65 11.49
N GLY A 93 40.41 9.07 12.31
CA GLY A 93 40.23 7.79 12.97
C GLY A 93 41.27 6.75 12.55
N THR A 94 41.49 5.75 13.40
CA THR A 94 42.43 4.66 13.13
C THR A 94 42.04 3.91 11.85
N GLY A 95 42.96 3.85 10.88
CA GLY A 95 42.76 3.22 9.57
C GLY A 95 41.77 3.94 8.63
N ALA A 96 41.29 5.14 8.98
CA ALA A 96 40.46 5.93 8.08
C ALA A 96 41.23 6.25 6.78
N THR A 97 40.64 6.01 5.62
CA THR A 97 41.35 6.07 4.33
C THR A 97 40.54 6.79 3.26
N VAL A 98 41.13 7.79 2.64
CA VAL A 98 40.74 8.38 1.35
C VAL A 98 41.86 8.10 0.37
N THR A 99 41.63 7.22 -0.61
CA THR A 99 42.69 6.65 -1.45
C THR A 99 43.29 7.67 -2.42
N LYS A 100 44.58 7.52 -2.75
CA LYS A 100 45.31 8.40 -3.69
C LYS A 100 44.80 8.28 -5.13
N THR A 101 44.57 7.05 -5.56
CA THR A 101 44.22 6.72 -6.94
C THR A 101 42.81 6.16 -6.93
N ASN A 102 41.97 6.74 -7.76
CA ASN A 102 40.64 6.22 -8.03
C ASN A 102 40.74 4.83 -8.67
N ARG A 103 39.64 4.06 -8.64
CA ARG A 103 39.53 2.95 -9.60
C ARG A 103 39.47 3.51 -11.03
N ALA A 104 39.91 2.72 -12.01
CA ALA A 104 40.23 3.17 -13.37
C ALA A 104 39.19 4.16 -13.95
N ASN A 105 39.66 5.33 -14.41
CA ASN A 105 38.93 6.34 -15.18
C ASN A 105 37.84 7.20 -14.49
N VAL A 106 37.73 7.25 -13.15
CA VAL A 106 36.69 8.08 -12.47
C VAL A 106 37.19 9.45 -11.91
N GLY A 107 38.32 9.96 -12.40
CA GLY A 107 38.88 11.27 -12.02
C GLY A 107 39.64 11.29 -10.68
N ASN A 108 39.92 12.49 -10.15
CA ASN A 108 40.62 12.67 -8.87
C ASN A 108 39.75 12.20 -7.69
N VAL A 109 40.32 11.50 -6.72
CA VAL A 109 39.62 11.19 -5.47
C VAL A 109 39.61 12.44 -4.59
N GLN A 110 38.46 12.76 -4.02
CA GLN A 110 38.25 13.75 -2.96
C GLN A 110 37.20 13.18 -2.03
N GLY A 111 37.30 13.42 -0.73
CA GLY A 111 36.32 12.87 0.18
C GLY A 111 36.65 12.98 1.65
N VAL A 112 35.71 12.51 2.44
CA VAL A 112 35.73 12.56 3.91
C VAL A 112 35.55 11.16 4.45
N ALA A 113 36.57 10.62 5.08
CA ALA A 113 36.54 9.36 5.83
C ALA A 113 36.69 9.66 7.33
N ILE A 114 35.65 9.42 8.12
CA ILE A 114 35.64 9.68 9.56
C ILE A 114 35.21 8.42 10.30
N GLY A 115 36.06 7.88 11.16
CA GLY A 115 35.82 6.71 12.00
C GLY A 115 36.77 5.55 11.71
N ARG A 116 36.73 4.52 12.56
CA ARG A 116 37.67 3.38 12.47
C ARG A 116 37.45 2.63 11.16
N ASN A 117 38.50 2.54 10.34
CA ASN A 117 38.50 1.88 9.02
C ASN A 117 37.40 2.40 8.07
N ALA A 118 36.98 3.67 8.21
CA ALA A 118 36.13 4.32 7.21
C ALA A 118 36.93 4.50 5.91
N THR A 119 36.38 4.14 4.76
CA THR A 119 37.10 4.14 3.48
C THR A 119 36.30 4.87 2.40
N VAL A 120 36.95 5.80 1.70
CA VAL A 120 36.46 6.45 0.48
C VAL A 120 37.43 6.15 -0.65
N GLU A 121 36.91 5.58 -1.75
CA GLU A 121 37.73 5.11 -2.88
C GLU A 121 37.47 5.88 -4.19
N VAL A 122 36.57 6.85 -4.15
CA VAL A 122 36.03 7.57 -5.32
C VAL A 122 35.82 9.06 -5.01
N ASN A 123 35.57 9.87 -6.04
CA ASN A 123 35.41 11.31 -5.91
C ASN A 123 34.12 11.69 -5.14
N ASN A 124 34.19 12.80 -4.39
CA ASN A 124 33.12 13.36 -3.56
C ASN A 124 32.48 12.37 -2.57
N GLY A 125 33.19 11.32 -2.16
CA GLY A 125 32.65 10.32 -1.26
C GLY A 125 32.69 10.75 0.21
N VAL A 126 31.67 10.41 0.98
CA VAL A 126 31.59 10.67 2.43
C VAL A 126 31.32 9.38 3.18
N ALA A 127 32.34 8.85 3.86
CA ALA A 127 32.25 7.66 4.71
C ALA A 127 32.39 8.06 6.19
N ILE A 128 31.32 7.92 6.98
CA ILE A 128 31.33 8.31 8.39
C ILE A 128 30.85 7.14 9.26
N GLY A 129 31.72 6.64 10.13
CA GLY A 129 31.45 5.61 11.11
C GLY A 129 32.45 4.47 11.09
N ASN A 130 32.03 3.31 11.59
CA ASN A 130 32.92 2.17 11.78
C ASN A 130 32.84 1.23 10.58
N LEU A 131 33.96 0.89 9.94
CA LEU A 131 34.00 -0.02 8.78
C LEU A 131 33.07 0.45 7.62
N THR A 132 32.82 1.75 7.51
CA THR A 132 32.04 2.32 6.41
C THR A 132 32.85 2.38 5.13
N LYS A 133 32.19 2.19 4.00
CA LYS A 133 32.86 2.18 2.69
C LYS A 133 32.04 2.95 1.68
N VAL A 134 32.70 3.80 0.91
CA VAL A 134 32.11 4.51 -0.22
C VAL A 134 32.96 4.28 -1.45
N ALA A 135 32.35 3.62 -2.42
CA ALA A 135 32.87 3.43 -3.77
C ALA A 135 31.88 3.91 -4.85
N SER A 136 30.83 4.61 -4.45
CA SER A 136 29.91 5.30 -5.36
C SER A 136 30.32 6.76 -5.52
N LEU A 137 30.46 7.26 -6.76
CA LEU A 137 30.77 8.68 -7.03
C LEU A 137 29.70 9.57 -6.39
N ASN A 138 30.09 10.62 -5.67
CA ASN A 138 29.16 11.44 -4.86
C ASN A 138 28.38 10.62 -3.80
N GLY A 139 28.88 9.44 -3.43
CA GLY A 139 28.21 8.55 -2.51
C GLY A 139 28.37 8.97 -1.04
N PHE A 140 27.40 8.61 -0.21
CA PHE A 140 27.42 8.87 1.23
C PHE A 140 27.14 7.57 1.97
N ALA A 141 28.06 7.12 2.83
CA ALA A 141 27.78 6.09 3.82
C ALA A 141 27.94 6.60 5.27
N LEU A 142 26.91 6.44 6.10
CA LEU A 142 26.90 6.75 7.53
C LEU A 142 26.52 5.51 8.37
N GLY A 143 27.28 5.18 9.41
CA GLY A 143 26.90 4.17 10.41
C GLY A 143 27.97 3.10 10.66
N ASN A 144 27.56 1.93 11.16
CA ASN A 144 28.48 0.80 11.37
C ASN A 144 28.34 -0.20 10.22
N THR A 145 29.41 -0.45 9.46
CA THR A 145 29.39 -1.33 8.27
C THR A 145 28.37 -0.86 7.23
N SER A 146 28.21 0.47 7.07
CA SER A 146 27.36 1.04 6.02
C SER A 146 28.16 1.19 4.74
N TRP A 147 27.64 0.68 3.61
CA TRP A 147 28.36 0.66 2.33
C TRP A 147 27.54 1.32 1.21
N ALA A 148 28.17 2.26 0.49
CA ALA A 148 27.68 2.82 -0.75
C ALA A 148 28.55 2.35 -1.93
N GLY A 149 27.96 1.74 -2.95
CA GLY A 149 28.64 1.23 -4.16
C GLY A 149 29.16 -0.21 -4.08
N TYR A 150 28.86 -0.95 -3.00
CA TYR A 150 29.21 -2.37 -2.85
C TYR A 150 27.96 -3.24 -2.71
N ASP A 151 27.96 -4.37 -3.41
CA ASP A 151 26.91 -5.37 -3.30
C ASP A 151 26.99 -6.15 -1.98
N GLU A 152 26.13 -7.17 -1.85
CA GLU A 152 26.09 -7.94 -0.61
C GLU A 152 27.29 -8.86 -0.36
N ALA A 153 27.95 -9.28 -1.44
CA ALA A 153 29.16 -10.08 -1.40
C ALA A 153 30.41 -9.21 -1.19
N GLY A 154 30.25 -7.88 -1.20
CA GLY A 154 31.37 -6.94 -1.10
C GLY A 154 32.05 -6.71 -2.44
N ASN A 155 31.46 -7.14 -3.56
CA ASN A 155 31.91 -6.76 -4.87
C ASN A 155 31.55 -5.30 -5.12
N TYR A 156 32.42 -4.64 -5.85
CA TYR A 156 32.17 -3.30 -6.34
C TYR A 156 31.16 -3.33 -7.47
N VAL A 157 30.17 -2.46 -7.39
CA VAL A 157 29.18 -2.26 -8.46
C VAL A 157 29.44 -0.93 -9.17
N GLY A 158 29.90 0.09 -8.46
CA GLY A 158 30.46 1.29 -9.08
C GLY A 158 29.48 2.23 -9.74
N ALA A 159 28.25 2.29 -9.24
CA ALA A 159 27.26 3.24 -9.71
C ALA A 159 27.35 4.56 -8.91
N ASP A 160 26.82 5.65 -9.46
CA ASP A 160 26.96 6.99 -8.89
C ASP A 160 25.79 7.35 -7.96
N ASN A 161 26.02 8.25 -7.00
CA ASN A 161 25.03 8.87 -6.11
C ASN A 161 24.31 7.90 -5.14
N ASP A 162 24.96 6.80 -4.74
CA ASP A 162 24.40 5.88 -3.75
C ASP A 162 24.53 6.42 -2.32
N GLN A 163 23.47 6.26 -1.52
CA GLN A 163 23.41 6.75 -0.16
C GLN A 163 22.99 5.65 0.82
N ALA A 164 23.83 5.36 1.81
CA ALA A 164 23.60 4.31 2.80
C ALA A 164 23.72 4.84 4.23
N PHE A 165 22.62 4.85 4.99
CA PHE A 165 22.57 5.36 6.36
C PHE A 165 22.05 4.28 7.31
N GLY A 166 22.85 3.91 8.31
CA GLY A 166 22.50 2.93 9.33
C GLY A 166 23.45 1.75 9.42
N THR A 167 23.28 0.93 10.45
CA THR A 167 24.13 -0.26 10.63
C THR A 167 23.82 -1.33 9.58
N ASN A 168 24.84 -1.80 8.87
CA ASN A 168 24.70 -2.74 7.75
C ASN A 168 23.76 -2.25 6.62
N ALA A 169 23.59 -0.93 6.49
CA ALA A 169 22.86 -0.35 5.36
C ALA A 169 23.70 -0.48 4.10
N ARG A 170 23.06 -0.79 2.97
CA ARG A 170 23.75 -0.99 1.70
C ARG A 170 22.96 -0.36 0.55
N ALA A 171 23.59 0.54 -0.19
CA ALA A 171 23.08 1.13 -1.43
C ALA A 171 24.12 0.93 -2.53
N TRP A 172 23.76 0.32 -3.65
CA TRP A 172 24.74 -0.02 -4.71
C TRP A 172 24.15 -0.08 -6.12
N GLY A 173 22.95 0.47 -6.28
CA GLY A 173 22.21 0.37 -7.53
C GLY A 173 22.44 1.51 -8.52
N GLY A 174 23.02 2.63 -8.08
CA GLY A 174 23.05 3.90 -8.81
C GLY A 174 21.86 4.77 -8.44
N SER A 175 22.10 5.98 -7.94
CA SER A 175 21.11 6.89 -7.38
C SER A 175 20.21 6.19 -6.35
N SER A 176 20.73 5.17 -5.66
CA SER A 176 19.97 4.34 -4.73
C SER A 176 20.12 4.82 -3.29
N MET A 177 19.08 4.64 -2.48
CA MET A 177 19.03 5.15 -1.11
C MET A 177 18.64 4.02 -0.15
N ALA A 178 19.51 3.70 0.80
CA ALA A 178 19.25 2.75 1.88
C ALA A 178 19.33 3.47 3.23
N PHE A 179 18.22 3.55 3.95
CA PHE A 179 18.12 4.19 5.26
C PHE A 179 17.54 3.24 6.30
N GLY A 180 18.31 2.89 7.33
CA GLY A 180 17.90 2.00 8.41
C GLY A 180 18.84 0.83 8.62
N ASN A 181 18.73 0.16 9.77
CA ASN A 181 19.53 -1.02 10.05
C ASN A 181 19.20 -2.14 9.05
N ASN A 182 20.22 -2.69 8.38
CA ASN A 182 20.08 -3.74 7.37
C ASN A 182 19.16 -3.36 6.19
N ALA A 183 18.98 -2.06 5.91
CA ALA A 183 18.27 -1.59 4.72
C ALA A 183 19.12 -1.84 3.46
N LYS A 184 18.50 -2.32 2.37
CA LYS A 184 19.22 -2.74 1.17
C LYS A 184 18.52 -2.23 -0.10
N ALA A 185 19.19 -1.36 -0.85
CA ALA A 185 18.74 -0.81 -2.13
C ALA A 185 19.72 -1.24 -3.24
N SER A 186 19.32 -2.19 -4.09
CA SER A 186 20.27 -2.94 -4.92
C SER A 186 20.26 -2.63 -6.42
N LYS A 187 19.39 -1.73 -6.89
CA LYS A 187 19.22 -1.39 -8.31
C LYS A 187 19.02 0.12 -8.51
N GLY A 188 19.08 0.56 -9.76
CA GLY A 188 19.00 1.97 -10.14
C GLY A 188 17.77 2.66 -9.56
N GLY A 189 17.96 3.79 -8.88
CA GLY A 189 16.88 4.57 -8.26
C GLY A 189 16.11 3.86 -7.15
N ALA A 190 16.60 2.73 -6.64
CA ALA A 190 15.94 1.97 -5.58
C ALA A 190 15.98 2.73 -4.24
N VAL A 191 14.87 2.73 -3.51
CA VAL A 191 14.74 3.34 -2.19
C VAL A 191 14.34 2.27 -1.17
N ALA A 192 15.18 2.02 -0.17
CA ALA A 192 14.91 1.12 0.95
C ALA A 192 15.01 1.93 2.26
N MET A 193 13.88 2.16 2.93
CA MET A 193 13.82 2.93 4.17
C MET A 193 13.11 2.14 5.27
N GLY A 194 13.83 1.80 6.33
CA GLY A 194 13.33 1.03 7.47
C GLY A 194 14.25 -0.14 7.82
N ASN A 195 14.13 -0.63 9.05
CA ASN A 195 14.90 -1.78 9.52
C ASN A 195 14.58 -3.02 8.67
N GLY A 196 15.61 -3.63 8.06
CA GLY A 196 15.47 -4.81 7.20
C GLY A 196 14.72 -4.57 5.87
N SER A 197 14.46 -3.32 5.50
CA SER A 197 13.80 -2.99 4.22
C SER A 197 14.66 -3.42 3.02
N GLN A 198 14.01 -3.89 1.96
CA GLN A 198 14.68 -4.44 0.78
C GLN A 198 14.00 -3.93 -0.49
N SER A 199 14.67 -3.01 -1.19
CA SER A 199 14.30 -2.60 -2.55
C SER A 199 15.26 -3.24 -3.54
N ARG A 200 14.77 -4.26 -4.27
CA ARG A 200 15.55 -5.13 -5.16
C ARG A 200 15.27 -4.95 -6.63
N GLY A 201 14.13 -4.34 -6.95
CA GLY A 201 13.82 -3.93 -8.31
C GLY A 201 14.41 -2.57 -8.67
N GLU A 202 14.64 -2.36 -9.96
CA GLU A 202 14.92 -1.03 -10.51
C GLU A 202 13.73 -0.08 -10.24
N TRP A 203 14.01 1.14 -9.81
CA TRP A 203 13.03 2.13 -9.33
C TRP A 203 12.10 1.62 -8.21
N GLY A 204 12.51 0.56 -7.50
CA GLY A 204 11.71 -0.02 -6.43
C GLY A 204 11.68 0.86 -5.19
N VAL A 205 10.56 0.88 -4.48
CA VAL A 205 10.40 1.64 -3.24
C VAL A 205 9.96 0.70 -2.12
N ALA A 206 10.80 0.46 -1.13
CA ALA A 206 10.51 -0.34 0.06
C ALA A 206 10.61 0.55 1.31
N ILE A 207 9.47 0.96 1.89
CA ILE A 207 9.41 1.83 3.06
C ILE A 207 8.67 1.13 4.19
N GLY A 208 9.35 0.79 5.27
CA GLY A 208 8.80 0.10 6.43
C GLY A 208 9.75 -0.95 7.01
N ASN A 209 9.49 -1.37 8.25
CA ASN A 209 10.21 -2.51 8.85
C ASN A 209 9.96 -3.77 8.02
N GLY A 210 11.00 -4.37 7.45
CA GLY A 210 10.87 -5.58 6.63
C GLY A 210 10.12 -5.42 5.30
N ALA A 211 9.86 -4.19 4.83
CA ALA A 211 9.20 -3.97 3.54
C ALA A 211 10.04 -4.51 2.36
N ARG A 212 9.40 -5.12 1.35
CA ARG A 212 10.06 -5.83 0.24
C ARG A 212 9.49 -5.40 -1.11
N ALA A 213 10.23 -4.62 -1.90
CA ALA A 213 9.93 -4.32 -3.29
C ALA A 213 10.90 -5.11 -4.19
N LEU A 214 10.48 -6.27 -4.70
CA LEU A 214 11.40 -7.25 -5.28
C LEU A 214 11.56 -7.18 -6.80
N ALA A 215 10.62 -6.56 -7.51
CA ALA A 215 10.62 -6.46 -8.97
C ALA A 215 10.66 -5.00 -9.45
N ALA A 216 10.93 -4.79 -10.75
CA ALA A 216 11.07 -3.46 -11.34
C ALA A 216 9.79 -2.63 -11.15
N GLY A 217 9.95 -1.37 -10.73
CA GLY A 217 8.85 -0.46 -10.43
C GLY A 217 7.98 -0.84 -9.23
N ALA A 218 8.30 -1.92 -8.51
CA ALA A 218 7.51 -2.39 -7.37
C ALA A 218 7.56 -1.40 -6.19
N ARG A 219 6.43 -1.23 -5.49
CA ARG A 219 6.31 -0.36 -4.32
C ARG A 219 5.75 -1.14 -3.13
N ALA A 220 6.51 -1.27 -2.07
CA ALA A 220 6.12 -1.87 -0.80
C ALA A 220 6.22 -0.82 0.32
N ILE A 221 5.08 -0.36 0.83
CA ILE A 221 5.00 0.70 1.85
C ILE A 221 4.19 0.20 3.04
N GLY A 222 4.84 0.01 4.18
CA GLY A 222 4.27 -0.57 5.39
C GLY A 222 5.12 -1.70 5.92
N ALA A 223 5.03 -1.98 7.23
CA ALA A 223 5.80 -3.05 7.83
C ALA A 223 5.43 -4.40 7.19
N ASN A 224 6.45 -5.17 6.79
CA ASN A 224 6.35 -6.46 6.09
C ASN A 224 5.54 -6.45 4.78
N SER A 225 5.21 -5.27 4.24
CA SER A 225 4.57 -5.18 2.93
C SER A 225 5.47 -5.80 1.86
N THR A 226 4.88 -6.48 0.89
CA THR A 226 5.61 -7.22 -0.14
C THR A 226 5.01 -6.98 -1.51
N ALA A 227 5.81 -6.41 -2.41
CA ALA A 227 5.49 -6.23 -3.82
C ALA A 227 6.48 -7.05 -4.66
N ASP A 228 6.03 -8.21 -5.14
CA ASP A 228 6.89 -9.23 -5.76
C ASP A 228 6.94 -9.17 -7.29
N ALA A 229 6.02 -8.42 -7.91
CA ALA A 229 5.86 -8.37 -9.36
C ALA A 229 6.08 -6.96 -9.93
N THR A 230 6.36 -6.91 -11.23
CA THR A 230 6.64 -5.66 -11.94
C THR A 230 5.49 -4.67 -11.79
N ASN A 231 5.80 -3.42 -11.46
CA ASN A 231 4.84 -2.34 -11.22
C ASN A 231 3.80 -2.61 -10.12
N ALA A 232 3.97 -3.66 -9.31
CA ALA A 232 3.05 -3.98 -8.22
C ALA A 232 3.17 -2.97 -7.06
N ALA A 233 2.06 -2.71 -6.36
CA ALA A 233 2.02 -1.80 -5.23
C ALA A 233 1.34 -2.46 -4.01
N ALA A 234 2.10 -2.73 -2.96
CA ALA A 234 1.62 -3.20 -1.67
C ALA A 234 1.75 -2.07 -0.63
N MET A 235 0.62 -1.64 -0.06
CA MET A 235 0.57 -0.56 0.93
C MET A 235 -0.22 -0.98 2.17
N GLY A 236 0.45 -1.20 3.29
CA GLY A 236 -0.16 -1.64 4.55
C GLY A 236 0.61 -2.78 5.22
N TRP A 237 0.36 -3.01 6.51
CA TRP A 237 1.00 -4.10 7.25
C TRP A 237 0.67 -5.47 6.64
N ASP A 238 1.69 -6.28 6.38
CA ASP A 238 1.57 -7.62 5.78
C ASP A 238 0.78 -7.66 4.44
N SER A 239 0.69 -6.53 3.73
CA SER A 239 0.05 -6.47 2.40
C SER A 239 0.91 -7.15 1.35
N VAL A 240 0.28 -7.81 0.37
CA VAL A 240 0.97 -8.57 -0.68
C VAL A 240 0.40 -8.24 -2.06
N ALA A 241 1.26 -7.71 -2.94
CA ALA A 241 0.97 -7.49 -4.36
C ALA A 241 1.92 -8.36 -5.19
N SER A 242 1.44 -9.51 -5.67
CA SER A 242 2.26 -10.53 -6.35
C SER A 242 1.89 -10.76 -7.82
N GLY A 243 0.93 -9.99 -8.35
CA GLY A 243 0.60 -9.97 -9.77
C GLY A 243 1.21 -8.76 -10.47
N GLU A 244 1.48 -8.86 -11.77
CA GLU A 244 1.96 -7.74 -12.55
C GLU A 244 0.97 -6.57 -12.48
N ALA A 245 1.47 -5.36 -12.24
CA ALA A 245 0.66 -4.15 -12.06
C ALA A 245 -0.46 -4.27 -11.00
N SER A 246 -0.36 -5.22 -10.06
CA SER A 246 -1.38 -5.44 -9.03
C SER A 246 -1.25 -4.43 -7.89
N ILE A 247 -2.39 -4.13 -7.24
CA ILE A 247 -2.47 -3.13 -6.17
C ILE A 247 -3.11 -3.77 -4.93
N ALA A 248 -2.37 -3.89 -3.84
CA ALA A 248 -2.85 -4.35 -2.54
C ALA A 248 -2.74 -3.24 -1.50
N ILE A 249 -3.86 -2.70 -1.03
CA ILE A 249 -3.89 -1.59 -0.05
C ILE A 249 -4.67 -2.02 1.19
N GLY A 250 -4.03 -2.03 2.35
CA GLY A 250 -4.64 -2.35 3.63
C GLY A 250 -3.95 -3.51 4.35
N GLU A 251 -4.23 -3.63 5.64
CA GLU A 251 -3.71 -4.70 6.49
C GLU A 251 -4.02 -6.08 5.89
N THR A 252 -3.00 -6.91 5.61
CA THR A 252 -3.14 -8.26 5.04
C THR A 252 -3.88 -8.34 3.69
N ALA A 253 -4.04 -7.23 2.96
CA ALA A 253 -4.65 -7.23 1.63
C ALA A 253 -3.79 -8.00 0.63
N LYS A 254 -4.41 -8.74 -0.29
CA LYS A 254 -3.71 -9.61 -1.26
C LYS A 254 -4.23 -9.42 -2.68
N ALA A 255 -3.40 -8.87 -3.54
CA ALA A 255 -3.64 -8.77 -4.98
C ALA A 255 -2.66 -9.71 -5.72
N THR A 256 -3.09 -10.95 -5.97
CA THR A 256 -2.17 -12.05 -6.31
C THR A 256 -2.07 -12.37 -7.80
N LYS A 257 -2.81 -11.64 -8.64
CA LYS A 257 -2.93 -11.87 -10.08
C LYS A 257 -2.78 -10.58 -10.86
N ASN A 258 -2.59 -10.69 -12.17
CA ASN A 258 -2.22 -9.56 -13.00
C ASN A 258 -3.35 -8.52 -13.04
N ASN A 259 -3.00 -7.25 -13.00
CA ASN A 259 -3.92 -6.10 -12.95
C ASN A 259 -4.95 -6.16 -11.80
N SER A 260 -4.76 -7.03 -10.80
CA SER A 260 -5.76 -7.20 -9.75
C SER A 260 -5.63 -6.13 -8.67
N ILE A 261 -6.77 -5.74 -8.09
CA ILE A 261 -6.85 -4.68 -7.07
C ILE A 261 -7.52 -5.25 -5.82
N ALA A 262 -6.82 -5.23 -4.68
CA ALA A 262 -7.35 -5.59 -3.38
C ALA A 262 -7.23 -4.42 -2.41
N MET A 263 -8.35 -3.92 -1.88
CA MET A 263 -8.36 -2.75 -1.00
C MET A 263 -9.14 -2.99 0.30
N SER A 264 -8.59 -2.48 1.41
CA SER A 264 -8.99 -2.69 2.81
C SER A 264 -8.46 -3.98 3.44
N LYS A 265 -8.68 -4.10 4.76
CA LYS A 265 -8.21 -5.23 5.56
C LYS A 265 -8.66 -6.58 5.00
N ALA A 266 -7.70 -7.47 4.75
CA ALA A 266 -7.93 -8.85 4.30
C ALA A 266 -8.77 -8.98 3.01
N ALA A 267 -8.78 -7.94 2.15
CA ALA A 267 -9.34 -8.06 0.80
C ALA A 267 -8.44 -8.97 -0.05
N ILE A 268 -9.03 -9.81 -0.89
CA ILE A 268 -8.31 -10.77 -1.73
C ILE A 268 -8.83 -10.71 -3.17
N ALA A 269 -7.96 -10.37 -4.11
CA ALA A 269 -8.22 -10.38 -5.54
C ALA A 269 -7.33 -11.45 -6.21
N ALA A 270 -7.86 -12.67 -6.33
CA ALA A 270 -7.13 -13.88 -6.71
C ALA A 270 -7.29 -14.31 -8.18
N SER A 271 -7.85 -13.44 -9.02
CA SER A 271 -8.00 -13.64 -10.48
C SER A 271 -7.48 -12.46 -11.28
N ASP A 272 -7.11 -12.66 -12.55
CA ASP A 272 -6.63 -11.57 -13.41
C ASP A 272 -7.72 -10.51 -13.62
N ASP A 273 -7.30 -9.26 -13.68
CA ASP A 273 -8.15 -8.07 -13.88
C ASP A 273 -9.29 -7.93 -12.85
N SER A 274 -9.18 -8.61 -11.70
CA SER A 274 -10.23 -8.63 -10.68
C SER A 274 -10.07 -7.53 -9.64
N ILE A 275 -11.19 -7.10 -9.05
CA ILE A 275 -11.23 -6.02 -8.08
C ILE A 275 -11.97 -6.48 -6.82
N ALA A 276 -11.30 -6.47 -5.66
CA ALA A 276 -11.88 -6.73 -4.35
C ALA A 276 -11.73 -5.48 -3.46
N ILE A 277 -12.82 -4.77 -3.19
CA ILE A 277 -12.83 -3.55 -2.38
C ILE A 277 -13.74 -3.73 -1.19
N GLY A 278 -13.15 -3.79 0.01
CA GLY A 278 -13.87 -3.91 1.28
C GLY A 278 -13.21 -4.93 2.20
N LYS A 279 -13.43 -4.78 3.51
CA LYS A 279 -12.89 -5.74 4.49
C LYS A 279 -13.39 -7.15 4.17
N ASN A 280 -12.48 -8.11 4.03
CA ASN A 280 -12.78 -9.49 3.64
C ASN A 280 -13.50 -9.63 2.28
N ALA A 281 -13.44 -8.63 1.39
CA ALA A 281 -13.94 -8.79 0.03
C ALA A 281 -13.09 -9.84 -0.69
N LEU A 282 -13.73 -10.72 -1.46
CA LEU A 282 -13.06 -11.85 -2.11
C LEU A 282 -13.51 -11.96 -3.56
N VAL A 283 -12.54 -11.83 -4.47
CA VAL A 283 -12.63 -12.45 -5.80
C VAL A 283 -11.79 -13.72 -5.79
N ASP A 284 -12.46 -14.86 -5.97
CA ASP A 284 -11.85 -16.18 -5.94
C ASP A 284 -11.05 -16.45 -7.22
N VAL A 285 -10.34 -17.58 -7.26
CA VAL A 285 -9.63 -18.03 -8.46
C VAL A 285 -10.60 -18.33 -9.61
N ASN A 286 -10.12 -18.19 -10.85
CA ASN A 286 -10.89 -18.42 -12.09
C ASN A 286 -12.14 -17.52 -12.28
N GLN A 287 -12.18 -16.37 -11.60
CA GLN A 287 -13.24 -15.36 -11.71
C GLN A 287 -12.63 -14.08 -12.29
N GLN A 288 -12.01 -14.20 -13.47
CA GLN A 288 -11.36 -13.08 -14.15
C GLN A 288 -12.32 -11.91 -14.35
N ARG A 289 -11.78 -10.68 -14.34
CA ARG A 289 -12.54 -9.44 -14.56
C ARG A 289 -13.73 -9.21 -13.62
N SER A 290 -13.86 -10.03 -12.58
CA SER A 290 -14.98 -9.96 -11.63
C SER A 290 -14.67 -8.98 -10.49
N ILE A 291 -15.73 -8.44 -9.89
CA ILE A 291 -15.62 -7.38 -8.88
C ILE A 291 -16.38 -7.80 -7.62
N ALA A 292 -15.72 -7.82 -6.47
CA ALA A 292 -16.34 -7.93 -5.15
C ALA A 292 -16.32 -6.54 -4.48
N LEU A 293 -17.51 -5.95 -4.28
CA LEU A 293 -17.65 -4.59 -3.74
C LEU A 293 -18.40 -4.60 -2.40
N GLY A 294 -17.72 -4.15 -1.35
CA GLY A 294 -18.23 -4.06 0.02
C GLY A 294 -17.63 -5.10 0.96
N ALA A 295 -17.73 -4.83 2.27
CA ALA A 295 -17.21 -5.73 3.29
C ALA A 295 -17.91 -7.10 3.24
N ASN A 296 -17.14 -8.18 3.27
CA ASN A 296 -17.60 -9.57 3.14
C ASN A 296 -18.34 -9.86 1.81
N SER A 297 -18.15 -9.05 0.77
CA SER A 297 -18.64 -9.39 -0.55
C SER A 297 -17.78 -10.49 -1.17
N LYS A 298 -18.41 -11.46 -1.81
CA LYS A 298 -17.77 -12.58 -2.48
C LYS A 298 -18.37 -12.75 -3.87
N THR A 299 -17.54 -12.84 -4.89
CA THR A 299 -17.99 -13.20 -6.24
C THR A 299 -18.32 -14.69 -6.32
N ALA A 300 -19.30 -15.02 -7.16
CA ALA A 300 -19.67 -16.38 -7.53
C ALA A 300 -19.28 -16.64 -8.99
N ASN A 301 -19.47 -17.87 -9.45
CA ASN A 301 -19.30 -18.20 -10.86
C ASN A 301 -20.24 -17.36 -11.72
N VAL A 302 -19.75 -16.93 -12.89
CA VAL A 302 -20.54 -16.16 -13.85
C VAL A 302 -21.67 -17.03 -14.40
N VAL A 303 -22.89 -16.50 -14.42
CA VAL A 303 -24.07 -17.19 -14.93
C VAL A 303 -24.60 -16.42 -16.15
N SER A 304 -24.62 -17.09 -17.30
CA SER A 304 -25.23 -16.58 -18.53
C SER A 304 -26.68 -17.07 -18.64
N THR A 305 -27.62 -16.15 -18.86
CA THR A 305 -29.05 -16.44 -18.94
C THR A 305 -29.64 -15.88 -20.25
N PRO A 306 -29.37 -16.51 -21.41
CA PRO A 306 -29.91 -16.06 -22.69
C PRO A 306 -31.40 -16.34 -22.86
N ASN A 307 -31.93 -17.34 -22.14
CA ASN A 307 -33.33 -17.75 -22.17
C ASN A 307 -33.79 -18.12 -20.76
N GLN A 308 -35.07 -17.91 -20.46
CA GLN A 308 -35.69 -18.27 -19.19
C GLN A 308 -37.07 -18.90 -19.44
N HIS A 309 -37.37 -20.02 -18.78
CA HIS A 309 -38.69 -20.63 -18.78
C HIS A 309 -39.41 -20.31 -17.46
N VAL A 310 -40.57 -19.66 -17.53
CA VAL A 310 -41.38 -19.31 -16.36
C VAL A 310 -42.84 -19.60 -16.67
N ASN A 311 -43.49 -20.39 -15.83
CA ASN A 311 -44.93 -20.68 -15.93
C ASN A 311 -45.41 -21.14 -17.32
N GLY A 312 -44.68 -22.07 -17.96
CA GLY A 312 -45.02 -22.59 -19.29
C GLY A 312 -44.64 -21.68 -20.46
N LEU A 313 -44.04 -20.51 -20.20
CA LEU A 313 -43.67 -19.54 -21.22
C LEU A 313 -42.14 -19.40 -21.32
N TRP A 314 -41.65 -19.42 -22.55
CA TRP A 314 -40.25 -19.16 -22.87
C TRP A 314 -40.02 -17.68 -23.15
N TYR A 315 -39.11 -17.09 -22.40
CA TYR A 315 -38.49 -15.80 -22.69
C TYR A 315 -37.15 -16.07 -23.35
N LYS A 316 -36.99 -15.70 -24.62
CA LYS A 316 -35.82 -16.05 -25.43
C LYS A 316 -35.04 -14.82 -25.88
N ASN A 317 -33.76 -15.01 -26.14
CA ASN A 317 -32.85 -14.00 -26.67
C ASN A 317 -32.80 -12.73 -25.80
N LEU A 318 -32.66 -12.92 -24.48
CA LEU A 318 -32.51 -11.81 -23.55
C LEU A 318 -31.22 -11.05 -23.87
N ALA A 319 -31.33 -9.72 -24.05
CA ALA A 319 -30.19 -8.84 -24.23
C ALA A 319 -29.24 -8.97 -23.02
N GLY A 320 -27.93 -9.04 -23.27
CA GLY A 320 -26.94 -9.28 -22.22
C GLY A 320 -26.96 -10.70 -21.62
N GLY A 321 -27.64 -11.66 -22.26
CA GLY A 321 -27.76 -13.03 -21.76
C GLY A 321 -26.46 -13.82 -21.69
N SER A 322 -25.36 -13.35 -22.30
CA SER A 322 -24.02 -13.91 -22.18
C SER A 322 -23.15 -12.98 -21.34
N ALA A 323 -22.88 -13.38 -20.10
CA ALA A 323 -22.07 -12.61 -19.16
C ALA A 323 -20.60 -13.06 -19.23
N ASP A 324 -19.69 -12.08 -19.25
CA ASP A 324 -18.23 -12.31 -19.24
C ASP A 324 -17.67 -12.38 -17.80
N SER A 325 -18.15 -11.52 -16.92
CA SER A 325 -17.77 -11.45 -15.51
C SER A 325 -18.95 -11.06 -14.63
N THR A 326 -18.75 -10.96 -13.30
CA THR A 326 -19.80 -10.56 -12.37
C THR A 326 -19.35 -9.47 -11.39
N LEU A 327 -20.26 -8.56 -11.08
CA LEU A 327 -20.15 -7.64 -9.95
C LEU A 327 -20.97 -8.19 -8.79
N SER A 328 -20.31 -8.59 -7.71
CA SER A 328 -20.95 -8.97 -6.46
C SER A 328 -20.92 -7.82 -5.46
N VAL A 329 -22.10 -7.39 -5.04
CA VAL A 329 -22.30 -6.40 -3.96
C VAL A 329 -22.55 -7.06 -2.60
N GLY A 330 -22.32 -8.37 -2.47
CA GLY A 330 -22.67 -9.15 -1.29
C GLY A 330 -22.11 -10.58 -1.35
N SER A 331 -22.76 -11.50 -0.66
CA SER A 331 -22.45 -12.93 -0.63
C SER A 331 -23.75 -13.73 -0.44
N ASP A 332 -23.67 -15.04 -0.28
CA ASP A 332 -24.84 -15.88 -0.01
C ASP A 332 -25.59 -15.46 1.26
N THR A 333 -24.87 -14.96 2.26
CA THR A 333 -25.42 -14.52 3.56
C THR A 333 -25.54 -13.02 3.71
N VAL A 334 -24.85 -12.23 2.88
CA VAL A 334 -24.86 -10.76 2.94
C VAL A 334 -25.50 -10.20 1.68
N LYS A 335 -26.66 -9.55 1.78
CA LYS A 335 -27.30 -8.86 0.66
C LYS A 335 -27.25 -7.35 0.89
N ARG A 336 -27.27 -6.59 -0.19
CA ARG A 336 -27.32 -5.12 -0.15
C ARG A 336 -28.38 -4.60 -1.10
N THR A 337 -28.99 -3.50 -0.73
CA THR A 337 -29.75 -2.69 -1.67
C THR A 337 -28.79 -1.95 -2.60
N ILE A 338 -29.23 -1.76 -3.84
CA ILE A 338 -28.61 -0.80 -4.77
C ILE A 338 -29.62 0.33 -4.90
N THR A 339 -29.32 1.48 -4.30
CA THR A 339 -30.23 2.63 -4.22
C THR A 339 -29.83 3.71 -5.22
N ASN A 340 -30.75 4.65 -5.49
CA ASN A 340 -30.56 5.74 -6.46
C ASN A 340 -30.29 5.27 -7.90
N VAL A 341 -30.87 4.13 -8.28
CA VAL A 341 -30.84 3.63 -9.65
C VAL A 341 -31.90 4.37 -10.47
N ALA A 342 -31.45 5.12 -11.50
CA ALA A 342 -32.34 5.75 -12.46
C ALA A 342 -33.16 4.71 -13.23
N ALA A 343 -34.31 5.11 -13.80
CA ALA A 343 -35.12 4.18 -14.59
C ALA A 343 -34.35 3.73 -15.84
N GLY A 344 -34.22 2.42 -16.04
CA GLY A 344 -33.54 1.83 -17.19
C GLY A 344 -34.37 1.90 -18.47
N ARG A 345 -33.75 1.77 -19.64
CA ARG A 345 -34.52 1.69 -20.89
C ARG A 345 -35.34 0.40 -20.96
N MET A 346 -36.60 0.48 -21.39
CA MET A 346 -37.51 -0.67 -21.52
C MET A 346 -37.74 -1.03 -22.99
N ASN A 347 -36.74 -1.67 -23.62
CA ASN A 347 -36.82 -2.17 -25.00
C ASN A 347 -36.06 -3.50 -25.16
N ALA A 348 -36.23 -4.18 -26.30
CA ALA A 348 -35.71 -5.53 -26.53
C ALA A 348 -34.18 -5.68 -26.46
N SER A 349 -33.42 -4.58 -26.65
CA SER A 349 -31.95 -4.58 -26.62
C SER A 349 -31.35 -4.02 -25.33
N SER A 350 -32.17 -3.64 -24.34
CA SER A 350 -31.69 -2.97 -23.14
C SER A 350 -30.89 -3.89 -22.23
N THR A 351 -29.78 -3.38 -21.69
CA THR A 351 -28.95 -4.01 -20.65
C THR A 351 -28.86 -3.14 -19.40
N ASP A 352 -29.77 -2.18 -19.24
CA ASP A 352 -29.80 -1.28 -18.09
C ASP A 352 -30.45 -1.98 -16.88
N ALA A 353 -30.01 -1.65 -15.68
CA ALA A 353 -30.71 -2.07 -14.47
C ALA A 353 -32.12 -1.47 -14.42
N ILE A 354 -33.10 -2.26 -13.98
CA ILE A 354 -34.48 -1.83 -13.76
C ILE A 354 -34.64 -1.38 -12.31
N ASN A 355 -35.27 -0.23 -12.09
CA ASN A 355 -35.57 0.25 -10.75
C ASN A 355 -37.01 -0.08 -10.30
N GLY A 356 -37.33 0.19 -9.04
CA GLY A 356 -38.62 -0.16 -8.45
C GLY A 356 -39.83 0.50 -9.09
N SER A 357 -39.72 1.74 -9.61
CA SER A 357 -40.87 2.43 -10.22
C SER A 357 -41.34 1.77 -11.53
N GLN A 358 -40.43 1.14 -12.27
CA GLN A 358 -40.76 0.46 -13.52
C GLN A 358 -41.51 -0.85 -13.25
N LEU A 359 -41.06 -1.62 -12.26
CA LEU A 359 -41.77 -2.82 -11.81
C LEU A 359 -43.14 -2.45 -11.22
N TYR A 360 -43.21 -1.36 -10.46
CA TYR A 360 -44.47 -0.83 -9.94
C TYR A 360 -45.46 -0.48 -11.06
N ALA A 361 -45.01 0.14 -12.15
CA ALA A 361 -45.89 0.45 -13.29
C ALA A 361 -46.51 -0.80 -13.94
N VAL A 362 -45.75 -1.90 -14.04
CA VAL A 362 -46.25 -3.20 -14.51
C VAL A 362 -47.25 -3.79 -13.52
N ALA A 363 -46.92 -3.83 -12.23
CA ALA A 363 -47.79 -4.35 -11.18
C ALA A 363 -49.12 -3.59 -11.12
N ASN A 364 -49.09 -2.25 -11.23
CA ASN A 364 -50.27 -1.40 -11.29
C ASN A 364 -51.15 -1.73 -12.50
N SER A 365 -50.54 -1.93 -13.67
CA SER A 365 -51.27 -2.32 -14.89
C SER A 365 -51.93 -3.70 -14.75
N LEU A 366 -51.26 -4.66 -14.11
CA LEU A 366 -51.82 -5.99 -13.85
C LEU A 366 -52.98 -5.94 -12.83
N GLY A 367 -52.85 -5.14 -11.77
CA GLY A 367 -53.93 -4.92 -10.80
C GLY A 367 -55.18 -4.29 -11.44
N ASN A 368 -54.99 -3.34 -12.37
CA ASN A 368 -56.08 -2.75 -13.16
C ASN A 368 -56.76 -3.79 -14.05
N LEU A 369 -55.98 -4.67 -14.71
CA LEU A 369 -56.53 -5.76 -15.53
C LEU A 369 -57.33 -6.76 -14.69
N ALA A 370 -56.82 -7.16 -13.52
CA ALA A 370 -57.52 -8.06 -12.60
C ALA A 370 -58.85 -7.46 -12.13
N THR A 371 -58.85 -6.17 -11.77
CA THR A 371 -60.05 -5.43 -11.35
C THR A 371 -61.07 -5.32 -12.49
N THR A 372 -60.61 -4.99 -13.69
CA THR A 372 -61.45 -4.92 -14.89
C THR A 372 -62.09 -6.29 -15.18
N THR A 373 -61.30 -7.36 -15.10
CA THR A 373 -61.78 -8.73 -15.32
C THR A 373 -62.82 -9.13 -14.27
N LYS A 374 -62.57 -8.84 -12.98
CA LYS A 374 -63.55 -9.06 -11.89
C LYS A 374 -64.90 -8.40 -12.21
N ASN A 375 -64.85 -7.14 -12.65
CA ASN A 375 -66.06 -6.37 -12.94
C ASN A 375 -66.80 -6.86 -14.18
N ILE A 376 -66.08 -7.31 -15.22
CA ILE A 376 -66.69 -7.91 -16.42
C ILE A 376 -67.37 -9.24 -16.09
N LEU A 377 -66.73 -10.07 -15.28
CA LEU A 377 -67.30 -11.35 -14.83
C LEU A 377 -68.57 -11.14 -13.98
N GLY A 378 -68.63 -10.04 -13.23
CA GLY A 378 -69.81 -9.65 -12.45
C GLY A 378 -70.16 -10.65 -11.36
N GLY A 379 -71.44 -10.70 -10.98
CA GLY A 379 -71.95 -11.63 -9.97
C GLY A 379 -71.17 -11.56 -8.66
N ASN A 380 -70.71 -12.72 -8.18
CA ASN A 380 -69.88 -12.84 -6.98
C ASN A 380 -68.39 -13.02 -7.28
N ALA A 381 -67.92 -12.57 -8.44
CA ALA A 381 -66.50 -12.58 -8.76
C ALA A 381 -65.70 -11.76 -7.72
N ALA A 382 -64.72 -12.41 -7.10
CA ALA A 382 -63.87 -11.82 -6.08
C ALA A 382 -62.41 -11.88 -6.51
N LEU A 383 -61.67 -10.80 -6.23
CA LEU A 383 -60.22 -10.75 -6.35
C LEU A 383 -59.63 -10.83 -4.95
N ASP A 384 -58.84 -11.85 -4.68
CA ASP A 384 -58.08 -11.97 -3.44
C ASP A 384 -56.85 -11.02 -3.49
N PRO A 385 -56.75 -10.04 -2.57
CA PRO A 385 -55.65 -9.07 -2.57
C PRO A 385 -54.29 -9.67 -2.19
N ASP A 386 -54.25 -10.80 -1.48
CA ASP A 386 -53.01 -11.41 -1.02
C ASP A 386 -52.43 -12.39 -2.05
N THR A 387 -53.30 -13.09 -2.78
CA THR A 387 -52.90 -14.09 -3.77
C THR A 387 -53.03 -13.62 -5.22
N GLY A 388 -53.79 -12.54 -5.48
CA GLY A 388 -54.14 -12.09 -6.82
C GLY A 388 -55.10 -13.02 -7.55
N LYS A 389 -55.67 -14.03 -6.87
CA LYS A 389 -56.55 -15.03 -7.47
C LYS A 389 -57.95 -14.47 -7.69
N LEU A 390 -58.45 -14.63 -8.91
CA LEU A 390 -59.87 -14.42 -9.21
C LEU A 390 -60.65 -15.69 -8.87
N THR A 391 -61.72 -15.55 -8.07
CA THR A 391 -62.62 -16.63 -7.70
C THR A 391 -64.05 -16.27 -8.01
N MET A 392 -64.86 -17.29 -8.30
CA MET A 392 -66.30 -17.22 -8.46
C MET A 392 -66.87 -18.46 -7.80
N SER A 393 -67.99 -18.34 -7.09
CA SER A 393 -68.64 -19.50 -6.45
C SER A 393 -70.06 -19.74 -6.93
N ASP A 394 -70.68 -18.76 -7.59
CA ASP A 394 -72.05 -18.87 -8.07
C ASP A 394 -72.32 -17.92 -9.24
N ILE A 395 -71.90 -18.34 -10.44
CA ILE A 395 -72.06 -17.53 -11.66
C ILE A 395 -73.52 -17.61 -12.11
N GLY A 396 -74.22 -16.47 -12.10
CA GLY A 396 -75.60 -16.37 -12.60
C GLY A 396 -76.62 -17.16 -11.78
N PHE A 397 -76.36 -17.40 -10.49
CA PHE A 397 -77.21 -18.21 -9.60
C PHE A 397 -77.36 -19.68 -10.02
N THR A 398 -76.35 -20.22 -10.71
CA THR A 398 -76.34 -21.62 -11.18
C THR A 398 -75.70 -22.60 -10.19
N GLY A 399 -75.09 -22.09 -9.11
CA GLY A 399 -74.26 -22.84 -8.17
C GLY A 399 -72.91 -23.30 -8.76
N LYS A 400 -72.48 -22.73 -9.89
CA LYS A 400 -71.23 -23.11 -10.58
C LYS A 400 -70.16 -22.03 -10.45
N SER A 401 -68.91 -22.48 -10.29
CA SER A 401 -67.72 -21.63 -10.12
C SER A 401 -66.95 -21.35 -11.42
N THR A 402 -67.37 -21.95 -12.54
CA THR A 402 -66.78 -21.72 -13.86
C THR A 402 -67.86 -21.28 -14.84
N ILE A 403 -67.49 -20.39 -15.77
CA ILE A 403 -68.42 -19.90 -16.81
C ILE A 403 -68.93 -21.07 -17.65
N HIS A 404 -68.04 -22.00 -18.00
CA HIS A 404 -68.37 -23.17 -18.81
C HIS A 404 -69.46 -24.02 -18.15
N ASP A 405 -69.32 -24.30 -16.86
CA ASP A 405 -70.29 -25.12 -16.14
C ASP A 405 -71.61 -24.37 -15.90
N ALA A 406 -71.57 -23.05 -15.68
CA ALA A 406 -72.77 -22.22 -15.56
C ALA A 406 -73.59 -22.17 -16.87
N ILE A 407 -72.93 -22.02 -18.01
CA ILE A 407 -73.57 -22.04 -19.33
C ILE A 407 -74.12 -23.44 -19.63
N ARG A 408 -73.35 -24.49 -19.36
CA ARG A 408 -73.83 -25.87 -19.51
C ARG A 408 -75.06 -26.12 -18.65
N TYR A 409 -75.05 -25.69 -17.40
CA TYR A 409 -76.21 -25.79 -16.51
C TYR A 409 -77.44 -25.13 -17.13
N ASN A 410 -77.32 -23.90 -17.64
CA ASN A 410 -78.45 -23.23 -18.29
C ASN A 410 -78.91 -23.97 -19.55
N LYS A 411 -77.98 -24.42 -20.39
CA LYS A 411 -78.32 -25.22 -21.58
C LYS A 411 -79.07 -26.50 -21.22
N ASP A 412 -78.57 -27.27 -20.27
CA ASP A 412 -79.19 -28.52 -19.83
C ASP A 412 -80.59 -28.30 -19.25
N ASN A 413 -80.85 -27.13 -18.63
CA ASN A 413 -82.18 -26.76 -18.15
C ASN A 413 -83.11 -26.27 -19.27
N ILE A 414 -82.59 -25.54 -20.26
CA ILE A 414 -83.37 -25.09 -21.41
C ILE A 414 -83.77 -26.28 -22.30
N ASP A 415 -82.85 -27.22 -22.55
CA ASP A 415 -83.09 -28.40 -23.38
C ASP A 415 -84.14 -29.34 -22.77
N LYS A 416 -84.36 -29.29 -21.44
CA LYS A 416 -85.43 -30.04 -20.75
C LYS A 416 -86.83 -29.46 -21.03
N GLY A 417 -86.94 -28.25 -21.57
CA GLY A 417 -88.20 -27.57 -21.85
C GLY A 417 -88.87 -26.93 -20.62
N LEU A 418 -89.74 -25.95 -20.87
CA LEU A 418 -90.62 -25.38 -19.85
C LEU A 418 -91.73 -26.40 -19.55
N PHE A 419 -91.62 -27.12 -18.43
CA PHE A 419 -92.73 -27.89 -17.90
C PHE A 419 -93.78 -26.91 -17.34
N PHE A 420 -94.76 -26.53 -18.15
CA PHE A 420 -95.95 -25.88 -17.64
C PHE A 420 -96.79 -26.92 -16.89
N TYR A 421 -96.90 -26.76 -15.57
CA TYR A 421 -97.80 -27.52 -14.69
C TYR A 421 -99.28 -27.19 -15.00
N GLY A 422 -99.72 -27.42 -16.24
CA GLY A 422 -101.04 -27.04 -16.73
C GLY A 422 -101.50 -27.70 -18.03
N ASP A 423 -100.60 -28.24 -18.86
CA ASP A 423 -100.99 -28.92 -20.11
C ASP A 423 -101.36 -30.39 -19.87
N ASN A 424 -102.40 -30.59 -19.06
CA ASN A 424 -103.32 -31.72 -19.21
C ASN A 424 -104.61 -31.16 -19.83
N PHE A 425 -104.57 -30.77 -21.10
CA PHE A 425 -105.80 -30.57 -21.86
C PHE A 425 -106.19 -31.90 -22.50
N VAL A 426 -107.09 -32.59 -21.78
CA VAL A 426 -108.01 -33.68 -22.17
C VAL A 426 -107.41 -34.94 -22.78
#